data_AF-A0A7J8Q784-F1
#
_entry.id   AF-A0A7J8Q784-F1
#
_cell.length_a   1.000
_cell.length_b   1.000
_cell.length_c   1.000
_cell.angle_alpha   90.00
_cell.angle_beta   90.00
_cell.angle_gamma   90.00
#
_symmetry.space_group_name_H-M   'P 1'
#
loop_
_entity.id
_entity.type
_entity.pdbx_description
1 polymer ?
#
loop_
_entity_poly.entity_id
_entity_poly.type
_entity_poly.pdbx_seq_one_letter_code
_entity_poly.pdbx_strand_id
1 'polypeptide(L)'
;MSEDAPPFQTQDHDSLTIPLLSHQQRSINSTSQVAIVGANVCPIESLDYEIVENDFFKQDWRARGKVQIFQYIFMKWLLCFLIGGFVSLAGFFNNLAVENIAGVKFVITSNMMLAQRYWMAFLVFSLSNLALTLFAAIITAFISPAAAGSGIPEVKAYLNGVDAPGILSIRTLIVKIVGSIAAVSSSLLVGKAGPMVHTGSCIAALFGQGGSRRYGLTWKWLRFFKNDRDRRDLVTCGSAAGIAAAFRAPVGGVLFALEEMASWWRSALLWRAFFTTAVVAIILRALIDVCLSGKCGLFGKGGLIMFDVYSANVSYHLADVPPVLALGVIGGILGSFYNFLLVKVLKVYNLVNEKGTFYKIFIACTISIFTSCLLFGLPWLVSCQSCPSDASEDCPTIGRS
;
A
#
# COMPACT_ATOMS: atom_id res chain seq x y z
N MET A 1 -82.20 4.51 37.32
CA MET A 1 -82.12 3.66 36.13
C MET A 1 -80.66 3.28 36.01
N SER A 2 -80.39 2.08 36.50
CA SER A 2 -79.12 1.38 36.63
C SER A 2 -78.58 0.94 35.28
N GLU A 3 -77.27 1.01 35.08
CA GLU A 3 -76.47 -0.08 34.51
C GLU A 3 -74.96 0.22 34.71
N ASP A 4 -74.35 -0.58 35.58
CA ASP A 4 -72.91 -0.74 35.75
C ASP A 4 -72.32 -1.59 34.62
N ALA A 5 -71.17 -1.21 34.07
CA ALA A 5 -70.26 -2.11 33.36
C ALA A 5 -68.79 -1.62 33.47
N PRO A 6 -67.80 -2.54 33.51
CA PRO A 6 -66.56 -2.41 34.30
C PRO A 6 -65.36 -1.80 33.53
N PRO A 7 -64.22 -1.48 34.20
CA PRO A 7 -63.07 -0.87 33.55
C PRO A 7 -62.26 -1.91 32.75
N PHE A 8 -62.06 -1.65 31.46
CA PHE A 8 -61.23 -2.47 30.59
C PHE A 8 -59.75 -2.11 30.81
N GLN A 9 -59.06 -2.85 31.68
CA GLN A 9 -57.60 -2.92 31.72
C GLN A 9 -57.11 -3.62 30.45
N THR A 10 -56.43 -2.89 29.57
CA THR A 10 -55.57 -3.49 28.54
C THR A 10 -54.13 -3.39 29.02
N GLN A 11 -53.61 -4.53 29.48
CA GLN A 11 -52.20 -4.74 29.76
C GLN A 11 -51.42 -4.69 28.44
N ASP A 12 -50.85 -3.52 28.10
CA ASP A 12 -49.76 -3.45 27.12
C ASP A 12 -48.46 -3.93 27.78
N HIS A 13 -48.38 -5.24 28.01
CA HIS A 13 -47.14 -5.95 28.31
C HIS A 13 -47.07 -7.22 27.46
N ASP A 14 -47.13 -7.04 26.14
CA ASP A 14 -46.69 -8.06 25.20
C ASP A 14 -45.16 -8.21 25.26
N SER A 15 -44.74 -9.11 26.13
CA SER A 15 -43.67 -10.08 25.94
C SER A 15 -42.50 -9.70 25.01
N LEU A 16 -41.59 -8.87 25.51
CA LEU A 16 -40.23 -8.65 24.95
C LEU A 16 -39.29 -9.89 25.05
N THR A 17 -39.82 -11.09 25.23
CA THR A 17 -39.06 -12.32 25.52
C THR A 17 -39.12 -13.38 24.43
N ILE A 18 -39.73 -13.10 23.27
CA ILE A 18 -39.81 -14.05 22.16
C ILE A 18 -38.90 -13.59 21.01
N PRO A 19 -37.93 -14.41 20.55
CA PRO A 19 -37.19 -14.10 19.33
C PRO A 19 -38.14 -14.15 18.13
N LEU A 20 -38.33 -12.99 17.47
CA LEU A 20 -39.25 -12.81 16.33
C LEU A 20 -38.81 -13.51 15.03
N LEU A 21 -37.78 -14.36 15.07
CA LEU A 21 -37.29 -15.10 13.90
C LEU A 21 -37.23 -16.59 14.21
N SER A 22 -38.15 -17.33 13.59
CA SER A 22 -38.02 -18.77 13.41
C SER A 22 -36.76 -19.06 12.59
N HIS A 23 -36.05 -20.12 12.96
CA HIS A 23 -34.69 -20.46 12.54
C HIS A 23 -34.56 -20.87 11.05
N GLN A 24 -35.46 -20.44 10.18
CA GLN A 24 -35.74 -21.10 8.89
C GLN A 24 -35.97 -20.17 7.69
N GLN A 25 -35.46 -18.94 7.69
CA GLN A 25 -35.32 -18.18 6.44
C GLN A 25 -33.88 -18.27 5.92
N ARG A 26 -33.71 -19.14 4.90
CA ARG A 26 -32.55 -19.12 4.00
C ARG A 26 -32.32 -17.67 3.56
N SER A 27 -31.13 -17.15 3.81
CA SER A 27 -30.74 -15.80 3.41
C SER A 27 -30.98 -15.64 1.91
N ILE A 28 -31.93 -14.79 1.53
CA ILE A 28 -32.04 -14.34 0.15
C ILE A 28 -30.73 -13.61 -0.16
N ASN A 29 -30.10 -14.04 -1.25
CA ASN A 29 -28.89 -13.43 -1.78
C ASN A 29 -29.15 -11.94 -2.02
N SER A 30 -28.68 -11.08 -1.11
CA SER A 30 -28.49 -9.65 -1.37
C SER A 30 -27.30 -9.50 -2.32
N THR A 31 -27.52 -9.81 -3.59
CA THR A 31 -26.59 -9.52 -4.68
C THR A 31 -26.71 -8.05 -5.06
N SER A 32 -25.61 -7.31 -4.86
CA SER A 32 -25.15 -6.16 -5.65
C SER A 32 -26.23 -5.16 -6.09
N GLN A 33 -26.44 -4.11 -5.30
CA GLN A 33 -27.22 -2.95 -5.76
C GLN A 33 -26.33 -2.04 -6.60
N VAL A 34 -26.16 -2.41 -7.86
CA VAL A 34 -25.33 -1.63 -8.79
C VAL A 34 -25.98 -0.26 -9.01
N ALA A 35 -25.27 0.80 -8.67
CA ALA A 35 -25.75 2.16 -8.85
C ALA A 35 -25.83 2.52 -10.35
N ILE A 36 -26.99 2.99 -10.80
CA ILE A 36 -27.18 3.49 -12.17
C ILE A 36 -26.81 4.98 -12.16
N VAL A 37 -25.74 5.36 -12.86
CA VAL A 37 -25.35 6.76 -13.06
C VAL A 37 -25.57 7.11 -14.53
N GLY A 38 -26.68 7.80 -14.82
CA GLY A 38 -27.09 8.09 -16.20
C GLY A 38 -27.55 6.82 -16.94
N ALA A 39 -26.98 6.56 -18.12
CA ALA A 39 -27.33 5.39 -18.96
C ALA A 39 -26.41 4.17 -18.76
N ASN A 40 -25.32 4.31 -17.99
CA ASN A 40 -24.34 3.24 -17.77
C ASN A 40 -24.37 2.74 -16.32
N VAL A 41 -24.30 1.42 -16.20
CA VAL A 41 -24.20 0.71 -14.91
C VAL A 41 -22.84 1.04 -14.29
N CYS A 42 -22.84 1.75 -13.15
CA CYS A 42 -21.62 2.09 -12.44
C CYS A 42 -21.40 1.06 -11.32
N PRO A 43 -20.34 0.23 -11.38
CA PRO A 43 -20.08 -0.78 -10.36
C PRO A 43 -19.48 -0.19 -9.07
N ILE A 44 -19.49 1.14 -8.93
CA ILE A 44 -18.94 1.86 -7.78
C ILE A 44 -20.08 2.09 -6.79
N GLU A 45 -19.92 1.57 -5.58
CA GLU A 45 -20.88 1.70 -4.48
C GLU A 45 -20.29 2.54 -3.35
N SER A 46 -21.12 2.93 -2.38
CA SER A 46 -20.67 3.63 -1.16
C SER A 46 -20.54 2.65 0.01
N LEU A 47 -19.56 2.88 0.89
CA LEU A 47 -19.38 2.12 2.13
C LEU A 47 -20.13 2.79 3.30
N ASP A 48 -20.79 1.97 4.10
CA ASP A 48 -21.57 2.42 5.26
C ASP A 48 -20.68 2.51 6.51
N TYR A 49 -20.02 3.66 6.70
CA TYR A 49 -19.14 3.90 7.86
C TYR A 49 -19.87 4.33 9.12
N GLU A 50 -21.07 4.87 8.94
CA GLU A 50 -21.96 5.22 10.03
C GLU A 50 -22.64 3.96 10.55
N ILE A 51 -22.67 3.80 11.87
CA ILE A 51 -23.37 2.67 12.46
C ILE A 51 -24.83 3.07 12.55
N VAL A 52 -25.71 2.29 11.91
CA VAL A 52 -27.15 2.47 12.07
C VAL A 52 -27.56 2.00 13.46
N GLU A 53 -27.86 2.94 14.36
CA GLU A 53 -28.26 2.66 15.73
C GLU A 53 -29.72 2.19 15.83
N ASN A 54 -30.03 1.05 15.23
CA ASN A 54 -31.34 0.42 15.35
C ASN A 54 -31.49 -0.35 16.68
N ASP A 55 -32.74 -0.69 17.01
CA ASP A 55 -33.02 -1.42 18.25
C ASP A 55 -32.34 -2.78 18.30
N PHE A 56 -32.16 -3.44 17.15
CA PHE A 56 -31.39 -4.68 17.03
C PHE A 56 -29.94 -4.51 17.46
N PHE A 57 -29.26 -3.46 16.98
CA PHE A 57 -27.89 -3.14 17.36
C PHE A 57 -27.79 -2.82 18.85
N LYS A 58 -28.74 -2.04 19.38
CA LYS A 58 -28.79 -1.71 20.82
C LYS A 58 -29.06 -2.94 21.69
N GLN A 59 -29.91 -3.86 21.25
CA GLN A 59 -30.17 -5.12 21.95
C GLN A 59 -28.96 -6.04 21.91
N ASP A 60 -28.34 -6.23 20.74
CA ASP A 60 -27.11 -7.01 20.60
C ASP A 60 -25.96 -6.41 21.43
N TRP A 61 -25.85 -5.09 21.49
CA TRP A 61 -24.86 -4.41 22.33
C TRP A 61 -25.09 -4.68 23.82
N ARG A 62 -26.35 -4.61 24.28
CA ARG A 62 -26.73 -4.86 25.68
C ARG A 62 -26.63 -6.33 26.08
N ALA A 63 -26.87 -7.25 25.15
CA ALA A 63 -26.79 -8.69 25.38
C ALA A 63 -25.35 -9.20 25.54
N ARG A 64 -24.34 -8.39 25.18
CA ARG A 64 -22.94 -8.80 25.28
C ARG A 64 -22.44 -8.81 26.71
N GLY A 65 -22.02 -9.99 27.15
CA GLY A 65 -21.27 -10.14 28.39
C GLY A 65 -19.89 -9.48 28.33
N LYS A 66 -19.32 -9.19 29.51
CA LYS A 66 -17.96 -8.65 29.64
C LYS A 66 -16.90 -9.46 28.87
N VAL A 67 -17.06 -10.78 28.84
CA VAL A 67 -16.15 -11.70 28.13
C VAL A 67 -16.15 -11.44 26.62
N GLN A 68 -17.32 -11.22 26.01
CA GLN A 68 -17.42 -10.97 24.57
C GLN A 68 -16.84 -9.60 24.19
N ILE A 69 -17.03 -8.59 25.04
CA ILE A 69 -16.42 -7.26 24.86
C ILE A 69 -14.90 -7.37 24.93
N PHE A 70 -14.38 -8.08 25.93
CA PHE A 70 -12.94 -8.30 26.06
C PHE A 70 -12.36 -9.06 24.86
N GLN A 71 -13.03 -10.12 24.40
CA GLN A 71 -12.67 -10.86 23.20
C GLN A 71 -12.64 -9.96 21.96
N TYR A 72 -13.62 -9.07 21.80
CA TYR A 72 -13.65 -8.12 20.69
C TYR A 72 -12.45 -7.15 20.70
N ILE A 73 -12.14 -6.57 21.86
CA ILE A 73 -10.99 -5.67 22.01
C ILE A 73 -9.69 -6.43 21.72
N PHE A 74 -9.51 -7.61 22.32
CA PHE A 74 -8.33 -8.44 22.12
C PHE A 74 -8.13 -8.80 20.64
N MET A 75 -9.21 -9.17 19.94
CA MET A 75 -9.15 -9.47 18.50
C MET A 75 -8.75 -8.26 17.65
N LYS A 76 -9.20 -7.04 17.98
CA LYS A 76 -8.77 -5.82 17.27
C LYS A 76 -7.25 -5.64 17.35
N TRP A 77 -6.69 -5.78 18.55
CA TRP A 77 -5.25 -5.67 18.76
C TRP A 77 -4.48 -6.81 18.10
N LEU A 78 -5.00 -8.03 18.16
CA LEU A 78 -4.42 -9.19 17.47
C LEU A 78 -4.41 -8.97 15.94
N LEU A 79 -5.49 -8.47 15.35
CA LEU A 79 -5.52 -8.15 13.92
C LEU A 79 -4.53 -7.04 13.58
N CYS A 80 -4.41 -6.00 14.42
CA CYS A 80 -3.41 -4.96 14.25
C CYS A 80 -1.97 -5.51 14.30
N PHE A 81 -1.70 -6.48 15.17
CA PHE A 81 -0.41 -7.19 15.25
C PHE A 81 -0.15 -8.02 14.00
N LEU A 82 -1.12 -8.82 13.56
CA LEU A 82 -1.01 -9.65 12.35
C LEU A 82 -0.80 -8.80 11.11
N ILE A 83 -1.56 -7.71 10.94
CA ILE A 83 -1.38 -6.77 9.83
C ILE A 83 0.06 -6.23 9.84
N GLY A 84 0.57 -5.77 10.98
CA GLY A 84 1.95 -5.29 11.08
C GLY A 84 2.98 -6.37 10.70
N GLY A 85 2.77 -7.60 11.19
CA GLY A 85 3.62 -8.74 10.86
C GLY A 85 3.64 -9.07 9.37
N PHE A 86 2.48 -9.26 8.75
CA PHE A 86 2.39 -9.59 7.33
C PHE A 86 2.85 -8.46 6.40
N VAL A 87 2.59 -7.20 6.76
CA VAL A 87 3.06 -6.04 5.98
C VAL A 87 4.57 -5.90 6.05
N SER A 88 5.17 -6.12 7.23
CA SER A 88 6.63 -6.10 7.38
C SER A 88 7.30 -7.22 6.59
N LEU A 89 6.73 -8.42 6.59
CA LEU A 89 7.22 -9.55 5.79
C LEU A 89 7.11 -9.28 4.28
N ALA A 90 5.96 -8.76 3.81
CA ALA A 90 5.78 -8.39 2.41
C ALA A 90 6.74 -7.25 1.98
N GLY A 91 6.93 -6.26 2.84
CA GLY A 91 7.86 -5.16 2.61
C GLY A 91 9.31 -5.64 2.53
N PHE A 92 9.73 -6.46 3.49
CA PHE A 92 11.03 -7.09 3.51
C PHE A 92 11.28 -7.95 2.27
N PHE A 93 10.32 -8.80 1.90
CA PHE A 93 10.39 -9.63 0.69
C PHE A 93 10.52 -8.78 -0.58
N ASN A 94 9.70 -7.71 -0.73
CA ASN A 94 9.80 -6.79 -1.86
C ASN A 94 11.19 -6.17 -1.95
N ASN A 95 11.74 -5.72 -0.82
CA ASN A 95 13.07 -5.11 -0.78
C ASN A 95 14.15 -6.11 -1.18
N LEU A 96 14.12 -7.31 -0.57
CA LEU A 96 15.06 -8.38 -0.84
C LEU A 96 15.04 -8.82 -2.31
N ALA A 97 13.84 -8.92 -2.90
CA ALA A 97 13.69 -9.28 -4.30
C ALA A 97 14.24 -8.17 -5.23
N VAL A 98 13.90 -6.91 -4.98
CA VAL A 98 14.38 -5.77 -5.78
C VAL A 98 15.90 -5.66 -5.70
N GLU A 99 16.49 -5.70 -4.51
CA GLU A 99 17.93 -5.58 -4.32
C GLU A 99 18.70 -6.71 -5.02
N ASN A 100 18.23 -7.96 -4.93
CA ASN A 100 18.90 -9.07 -5.60
C ASN A 100 18.73 -9.01 -7.13
N ILE A 101 17.54 -8.73 -7.65
CA ILE A 101 17.30 -8.68 -9.10
C ILE A 101 18.05 -7.49 -9.73
N ALA A 102 17.93 -6.30 -9.14
CA ALA A 102 18.65 -5.13 -9.62
C ALA A 102 20.17 -5.30 -9.43
N GLY A 103 20.60 -5.83 -8.28
CA GLY A 103 22.01 -6.09 -7.98
C GLY A 103 22.68 -7.01 -8.99
N VAL A 104 22.07 -8.17 -9.30
CA VAL A 104 22.59 -9.09 -10.32
C VAL A 104 22.71 -8.42 -11.68
N LYS A 105 21.70 -7.64 -12.09
CA LYS A 105 21.73 -6.89 -13.36
C LYS A 105 22.90 -5.90 -13.40
N PHE A 106 23.09 -5.12 -12.34
CA PHE A 106 24.16 -4.13 -12.27
C PHE A 106 25.55 -4.80 -12.22
N VAL A 107 25.71 -5.89 -11.48
CA VAL A 107 26.97 -6.66 -11.43
C VAL A 107 27.33 -7.23 -12.81
N ILE A 108 26.38 -7.84 -13.51
CA ILE A 108 26.62 -8.37 -14.86
C ILE A 108 27.00 -7.24 -15.83
N THR A 109 26.29 -6.12 -15.77
CA THR A 109 26.55 -4.96 -16.63
C THR A 109 27.93 -4.37 -16.34
N SER A 110 28.27 -4.19 -15.06
CA SER A 110 29.57 -3.72 -14.58
C SER A 110 30.70 -4.62 -15.08
N ASN A 111 30.61 -5.94 -14.84
CA ASN A 111 31.63 -6.90 -15.28
C ASN A 111 31.86 -6.88 -16.80
N MET A 112 30.81 -6.67 -17.60
CA MET A 112 30.93 -6.54 -19.06
C MET A 112 31.58 -5.20 -19.47
N MET A 113 31.31 -4.11 -18.75
CA MET A 113 31.98 -2.82 -18.97
C MET A 113 33.47 -2.91 -18.61
N LEU A 114 33.80 -3.59 -17.51
CA LEU A 114 35.18 -3.86 -17.08
C LEU A 114 35.96 -4.68 -18.13
N ALA A 115 35.29 -5.64 -18.76
CA ALA A 115 35.84 -6.44 -19.85
C ALA A 115 35.93 -5.68 -21.20
N GLN A 116 35.74 -4.35 -21.22
CA GLN A 116 35.77 -3.50 -22.42
C GLN A 116 34.69 -3.85 -23.46
N ARG A 117 33.63 -4.56 -23.06
CA ARG A 117 32.52 -4.98 -23.95
C ARG A 117 31.31 -4.07 -23.80
N TYR A 118 31.49 -2.77 -24.05
CA TYR A 118 30.48 -1.74 -23.80
C TYR A 118 29.15 -1.96 -24.51
N TRP A 119 29.19 -2.36 -25.79
CA TRP A 119 27.97 -2.62 -26.56
C TRP A 119 27.16 -3.80 -26.02
N MET A 120 27.84 -4.88 -25.63
CA MET A 120 27.19 -6.04 -25.00
C MET A 120 26.64 -5.68 -23.62
N ALA A 121 27.36 -4.86 -22.84
CA ALA A 121 26.87 -4.36 -21.56
C ALA A 121 25.57 -3.56 -21.73
N PHE A 122 25.52 -2.65 -22.71
CA PHE A 122 24.31 -1.89 -23.03
C PHE A 122 23.15 -2.78 -23.47
N LEU A 123 23.40 -3.77 -24.35
CA LEU A 123 22.35 -4.69 -24.81
C LEU A 123 21.79 -5.52 -23.65
N VAL A 124 22.63 -6.08 -22.79
CA VAL A 124 22.18 -6.87 -21.63
C VAL A 124 21.40 -5.99 -20.64
N PHE A 125 21.88 -4.78 -20.36
CA PHE A 125 21.20 -3.82 -19.48
C PHE A 125 19.83 -3.40 -20.04
N SER A 126 19.78 -2.98 -21.31
CA SER A 126 18.55 -2.52 -21.96
C SER A 126 17.53 -3.64 -22.12
N LEU A 127 17.97 -4.84 -22.54
CA LEU A 127 17.09 -5.99 -22.72
C LEU A 127 16.54 -6.52 -21.39
N SER A 128 17.35 -6.54 -20.32
CA SER A 128 16.88 -6.93 -19.00
C SER A 128 15.84 -5.95 -18.44
N ASN A 129 16.07 -4.64 -18.58
CA ASN A 129 15.09 -3.62 -18.22
C ASN A 129 13.79 -3.77 -19.02
N LEU A 130 13.90 -3.97 -20.34
CA LEU A 130 12.74 -4.15 -21.21
C LEU A 130 11.94 -5.40 -20.83
N ALA A 131 12.60 -6.53 -20.57
CA ALA A 131 11.94 -7.77 -20.18
C ALA A 131 11.18 -7.64 -18.85
N LEU A 132 11.80 -7.01 -17.84
CA LEU A 132 11.18 -6.77 -16.55
C LEU A 132 9.99 -5.80 -16.64
N THR A 133 10.14 -4.71 -17.40
CA THR A 133 9.05 -3.75 -17.64
C THR A 133 7.90 -4.38 -18.40
N LEU A 134 8.19 -5.17 -19.45
CA LEU A 134 7.18 -5.89 -20.21
C LEU A 134 6.41 -6.88 -19.34
N PHE A 135 7.12 -7.64 -18.50
CA PHE A 135 6.49 -8.54 -17.54
C PHE A 135 5.56 -7.80 -16.58
N ALA A 136 6.02 -6.70 -15.96
CA ALA A 136 5.22 -5.87 -15.07
C ALA A 136 3.98 -5.28 -15.76
N ALA A 137 4.13 -4.82 -17.01
CA ALA A 137 3.05 -4.27 -17.81
C ALA A 137 2.00 -5.33 -18.17
N ILE A 138 2.41 -6.52 -18.60
CA ILE A 138 1.51 -7.61 -18.99
C ILE A 138 0.68 -8.08 -17.79
N ILE A 139 1.31 -8.36 -16.64
CA ILE A 139 0.57 -8.83 -15.46
C ILE A 139 -0.42 -7.78 -14.96
N THR A 140 -0.05 -6.49 -15.00
CA THR A 140 -0.94 -5.41 -14.58
C THR A 140 -2.10 -5.23 -15.57
N ALA A 141 -1.80 -5.29 -16.87
CA ALA A 141 -2.78 -5.05 -17.92
C ALA A 141 -3.83 -6.17 -18.06
N PHE A 142 -3.42 -7.44 -17.97
CA PHE A 142 -4.30 -8.59 -18.22
C PHE A 142 -4.79 -9.27 -16.94
N ILE A 143 -4.03 -9.22 -15.85
CA ILE A 143 -4.42 -9.86 -14.60
C ILE A 143 -5.22 -8.89 -13.73
N SER A 144 -4.62 -7.80 -13.22
CA SER A 144 -5.37 -6.84 -12.41
C SER A 144 -5.09 -5.41 -12.83
N PRO A 145 -5.97 -4.79 -13.65
CA PRO A 145 -5.84 -3.39 -14.02
C PRO A 145 -5.89 -2.45 -12.80
N ALA A 146 -6.60 -2.84 -11.75
CA ALA A 146 -6.66 -2.11 -10.47
C ALA A 146 -5.30 -2.07 -9.72
N ALA A 147 -4.33 -2.89 -10.14
CA ALA A 147 -2.97 -2.84 -9.61
C ALA A 147 -2.10 -1.77 -10.31
N ALA A 148 -2.59 -1.04 -11.31
CA ALA A 148 -1.83 0.03 -11.95
C ALA A 148 -1.49 1.17 -10.97
N GLY A 149 -0.39 1.88 -11.24
CA GLY A 149 0.04 3.05 -10.48
C GLY A 149 0.38 2.76 -9.00
N SER A 150 0.34 3.81 -8.18
CA SER A 150 0.70 3.74 -6.76
C SER A 150 -0.30 2.94 -5.94
N GLY A 151 -1.61 3.02 -6.21
CA GLY A 151 -2.63 2.50 -5.30
C GLY A 151 -3.04 3.46 -4.18
N ILE A 152 -2.34 4.59 -4.00
CA ILE A 152 -2.68 5.60 -2.98
C ILE A 152 -4.05 6.24 -3.27
N PRO A 153 -4.33 6.74 -4.49
CA PRO A 153 -5.65 7.30 -4.80
C PRO A 153 -6.79 6.32 -4.57
N GLU A 154 -6.59 5.05 -4.88
CA GLU A 154 -7.57 3.98 -4.72
C GLU A 154 -7.84 3.68 -3.24
N VAL A 155 -6.80 3.62 -2.40
CA VAL A 155 -6.95 3.50 -0.94
C VAL A 155 -7.61 4.74 -0.35
N LYS A 156 -7.24 5.95 -0.82
CA LYS A 156 -7.85 7.21 -0.38
C LYS A 156 -9.34 7.24 -0.75
N ALA A 157 -9.69 6.82 -1.96
CA ALA A 157 -11.08 6.69 -2.40
C ALA A 157 -11.84 5.68 -1.53
N TYR A 158 -11.24 4.51 -1.28
CA TYR A 158 -11.81 3.50 -0.39
C TYR A 158 -12.09 4.10 0.99
N LEU A 159 -11.11 4.74 1.64
CA LEU A 159 -11.24 5.33 2.99
C LEU A 159 -12.18 6.55 3.06
N ASN A 160 -12.49 7.18 1.93
CA ASN A 160 -13.52 8.20 1.79
C ASN A 160 -14.92 7.62 1.56
N GLY A 161 -15.05 6.30 1.48
CA GLY A 161 -16.33 5.61 1.38
C GLY A 161 -16.67 5.13 -0.03
N VAL A 162 -15.73 5.13 -0.98
CA VAL A 162 -15.98 4.66 -2.35
C VAL A 162 -15.52 3.21 -2.50
N ASP A 163 -16.45 2.26 -2.67
CA ASP A 163 -16.12 0.86 -2.95
C ASP A 163 -16.08 0.61 -4.46
N ALA A 164 -14.88 0.54 -5.02
CA ALA A 164 -14.69 0.14 -6.41
C ALA A 164 -14.25 -1.34 -6.50
N PRO A 165 -14.74 -2.07 -7.52
CA PRO A 165 -14.59 -3.52 -7.59
C PRO A 165 -13.13 -3.92 -7.74
N GLY A 166 -12.68 -4.79 -6.83
CA GLY A 166 -11.38 -5.44 -6.94
C GLY A 166 -10.18 -4.61 -6.49
N ILE A 167 -10.36 -3.39 -5.95
CA ILE A 167 -9.26 -2.58 -5.40
C ILE A 167 -8.50 -3.38 -4.34
N LEU A 168 -9.18 -3.84 -3.28
CA LEU A 168 -8.55 -4.53 -2.15
C LEU A 168 -8.56 -6.07 -2.28
N SER A 169 -8.51 -6.60 -3.51
CA SER A 169 -8.58 -8.05 -3.76
C SER A 169 -7.22 -8.75 -3.62
N ILE A 170 -7.22 -10.06 -3.30
CA ILE A 170 -5.98 -10.88 -3.27
C ILE A 170 -5.27 -10.84 -4.62
N ARG A 171 -6.03 -10.85 -5.73
CA ARG A 171 -5.46 -10.78 -7.08
C ARG A 171 -4.68 -9.48 -7.26
N THR A 172 -5.26 -8.36 -6.83
CA THR A 172 -4.59 -7.04 -6.88
C THR A 172 -3.37 -7.00 -5.97
N LEU A 173 -3.45 -7.58 -4.76
CA LEU A 173 -2.31 -7.69 -3.85
C LEU A 173 -1.11 -8.41 -4.50
N ILE A 174 -1.33 -9.61 -5.06
CA ILE A 174 -0.26 -10.40 -5.68
C ILE A 174 0.32 -9.67 -6.90
N VAL A 175 -0.53 -9.15 -7.78
CA VAL A 175 -0.08 -8.41 -8.97
C VAL A 175 0.67 -7.14 -8.57
N LYS A 176 0.24 -6.43 -7.53
CA LYS A 176 0.91 -5.22 -7.05
C LYS A 176 2.30 -5.53 -6.48
N ILE A 177 2.45 -6.57 -5.65
CA ILE A 177 3.74 -7.03 -5.12
C ILE A 177 4.68 -7.39 -6.28
N VAL A 178 4.30 -8.34 -7.11
CA VAL A 178 5.15 -8.85 -8.21
C VAL A 178 5.44 -7.76 -9.25
N GLY A 179 4.44 -6.96 -9.61
CA GLY A 179 4.59 -5.86 -10.56
C GLY A 179 5.48 -4.74 -10.03
N SER A 180 5.39 -4.42 -8.73
CA SER A 180 6.28 -3.44 -8.11
C SER A 180 7.73 -3.91 -8.06
N ILE A 181 7.98 -5.19 -7.76
CA ILE A 181 9.33 -5.77 -7.79
C ILE A 181 9.93 -5.63 -9.20
N ALA A 182 9.18 -6.06 -10.23
CA ALA A 182 9.65 -6.02 -11.60
C ALA A 182 9.86 -4.58 -12.12
N ALA A 183 8.93 -3.66 -11.82
CA ALA A 183 9.01 -2.27 -12.28
C ALA A 183 10.13 -1.46 -11.60
N VAL A 184 10.41 -1.69 -10.32
CA VAL A 184 11.54 -1.04 -9.64
C VAL A 184 12.86 -1.66 -10.09
N SER A 185 12.90 -2.99 -10.27
CA SER A 185 14.11 -3.69 -10.74
C SER A 185 14.48 -3.36 -12.19
N SER A 186 13.52 -2.89 -13.01
CA SER A 186 13.76 -2.49 -14.40
C SER A 186 14.38 -1.09 -14.57
N SER A 187 14.79 -0.45 -13.48
CA SER A 187 15.40 0.90 -13.49
C SER A 187 14.51 1.98 -14.12
N LEU A 188 13.19 1.79 -14.05
CA LEU A 188 12.26 2.90 -14.26
C LEU A 188 12.40 3.90 -13.10
N LEU A 189 12.12 5.18 -13.36
CA LEU A 189 12.13 6.25 -12.36
C LEU A 189 10.88 6.17 -11.46
N VAL A 190 10.72 5.04 -10.76
CA VAL A 190 9.56 4.70 -9.92
C VAL A 190 10.00 4.20 -8.55
N GLY A 191 9.15 4.42 -7.55
CA GLY A 191 9.40 4.01 -6.17
C GLY A 191 8.45 2.92 -5.67
N LYS A 192 8.89 2.19 -4.64
CA LYS A 192 8.10 1.14 -3.96
C LYS A 192 7.17 1.67 -2.85
N ALA A 193 7.36 2.90 -2.39
CA ALA A 193 6.64 3.45 -1.25
C ALA A 193 5.12 3.45 -1.45
N GLY A 194 4.66 3.97 -2.59
CA GLY A 194 3.24 4.00 -2.94
C GLY A 194 2.58 2.62 -3.00
N PRO A 195 3.11 1.68 -3.81
CA PRO A 195 2.63 0.29 -3.86
C PRO A 195 2.59 -0.41 -2.49
N MET A 196 3.50 -0.08 -1.57
CA MET A 196 3.50 -0.62 -0.21
C MET A 196 2.29 -0.18 0.62
N VAL A 197 1.81 1.06 0.44
CA VAL A 197 0.58 1.54 1.09
C VAL A 197 -0.63 0.72 0.66
N HIS A 198 -0.75 0.48 -0.64
CA HIS A 198 -1.84 -0.33 -1.19
C HIS A 198 -1.71 -1.81 -0.77
N THR A 199 -0.49 -2.35 -0.80
CA THR A 199 -0.20 -3.71 -0.31
C THR A 199 -0.64 -3.87 1.16
N GLY A 200 -0.30 -2.91 2.03
CA GLY A 200 -0.72 -2.93 3.43
C GLY A 200 -2.22 -2.80 3.63
N SER A 201 -2.86 -1.97 2.82
CA SER A 201 -4.32 -1.80 2.80
C SER A 201 -5.05 -3.08 2.35
N CYS A 202 -4.53 -3.77 1.32
CA CYS A 202 -5.04 -5.05 0.87
C CYS A 202 -4.89 -6.13 1.95
N ILE A 203 -3.70 -6.24 2.57
CA ILE A 203 -3.46 -7.18 3.67
C ILE A 203 -4.45 -6.94 4.82
N ALA A 204 -4.63 -5.68 5.22
CA ALA A 204 -5.59 -5.30 6.25
C ALA A 204 -7.04 -5.63 5.87
N ALA A 205 -7.45 -5.39 4.62
CA ALA A 205 -8.78 -5.76 4.14
C ALA A 205 -9.02 -7.27 4.17
N LEU A 206 -8.01 -8.08 3.84
CA LEU A 206 -8.09 -9.54 3.88
C LEU A 206 -8.26 -10.07 5.31
N PHE A 207 -7.50 -9.51 6.26
CA PHE A 207 -7.66 -9.84 7.67
C PHE A 207 -9.01 -9.35 8.21
N GLY A 208 -9.48 -8.17 7.83
CA GLY A 208 -10.77 -7.64 8.26
C GLY A 208 -11.98 -8.45 7.77
N GLN A 209 -11.92 -9.02 6.57
CA GLN A 209 -13.00 -9.86 6.00
C GLN A 209 -13.02 -11.29 6.54
N GLY A 210 -11.97 -11.72 7.25
CA GLY A 210 -11.77 -13.09 7.69
C GLY A 210 -11.36 -14.05 6.57
N GLY A 211 -10.69 -13.52 5.55
CA GLY A 211 -10.19 -14.23 4.37
C GLY A 211 -11.02 -13.97 3.10
N SER A 212 -10.59 -14.57 1.97
CA SER A 212 -11.25 -14.36 0.69
C SER A 212 -12.52 -15.19 0.56
N ARG A 213 -13.65 -14.49 0.42
CA ARG A 213 -14.96 -15.07 0.13
C ARG A 213 -14.96 -15.90 -1.17
N ARG A 214 -14.11 -15.55 -2.14
CA ARG A 214 -13.98 -16.25 -3.42
C ARG A 214 -13.27 -17.60 -3.30
N TYR A 215 -12.38 -17.76 -2.31
CA TYR A 215 -11.61 -18.99 -2.09
C TYR A 215 -12.15 -19.83 -0.93
N GLY A 216 -13.31 -19.49 -0.37
CA GLY A 216 -13.92 -20.24 0.74
C GLY A 216 -13.18 -20.16 2.08
N LEU A 217 -12.10 -19.40 2.17
CA LEU A 217 -11.44 -19.08 3.44
C LEU A 217 -12.26 -18.01 4.16
N THR A 218 -13.35 -18.42 4.80
CA THR A 218 -14.07 -17.57 5.76
C THR A 218 -13.92 -18.14 7.15
N TRP A 219 -13.13 -17.48 7.98
CA TRP A 219 -12.93 -17.89 9.37
C TRP A 219 -14.19 -17.53 10.16
N LYS A 220 -14.88 -18.54 10.71
CA LYS A 220 -16.14 -18.34 11.48
C LYS A 220 -15.96 -17.40 12.69
N TRP A 221 -14.76 -17.35 13.26
CA TRP A 221 -14.41 -16.49 14.39
C TRP A 221 -14.36 -14.98 14.04
N LEU A 222 -14.22 -14.64 12.76
CA LEU A 222 -14.13 -13.25 12.27
C LEU A 222 -15.48 -12.66 11.83
N ARG A 223 -16.59 -13.36 12.10
CA ARG A 223 -17.94 -12.86 11.76
C ARG A 223 -18.23 -11.50 12.40
N PHE A 224 -17.59 -11.24 13.53
CA PHE A 224 -17.69 -10.00 14.29
C PHE A 224 -17.20 -8.75 13.53
N PHE A 225 -16.17 -8.91 12.69
CA PHE A 225 -15.47 -7.79 12.04
C PHE A 225 -16.00 -7.47 10.64
N LYS A 226 -17.13 -8.08 10.25
CA LYS A 226 -17.82 -7.79 8.99
C LYS A 226 -18.65 -6.51 9.07
N ASN A 227 -18.00 -5.43 9.51
CA ASN A 227 -18.55 -4.08 9.53
C ASN A 227 -17.61 -3.15 8.75
N ASP A 228 -18.15 -2.32 7.87
CA ASP A 228 -17.34 -1.46 7.01
C ASP A 228 -16.55 -0.42 7.78
N ARG A 229 -17.07 0.02 8.94
CA ARG A 229 -16.34 0.88 9.87
C ARG A 229 -15.10 0.24 10.46
N ASP A 230 -15.20 -0.98 10.98
CA ASP A 230 -14.03 -1.67 11.55
C ASP A 230 -13.03 -2.04 10.44
N ARG A 231 -13.53 -2.36 9.25
CA ARG A 231 -12.70 -2.59 8.06
C ARG A 231 -11.95 -1.32 7.64
N ARG A 232 -12.61 -0.16 7.65
CA ARG A 232 -11.97 1.15 7.40
C ARG A 232 -10.84 1.41 8.39
N ASP A 233 -11.08 1.18 9.69
CA ASP A 233 -10.07 1.34 10.74
C ASP A 233 -8.84 0.44 10.47
N LEU A 234 -9.07 -0.84 10.15
CA LEU A 234 -7.99 -1.79 9.85
C LEU A 234 -7.23 -1.40 8.59
N VAL A 235 -7.93 -1.01 7.51
CA VAL A 235 -7.31 -0.55 6.26
C VAL A 235 -6.47 0.70 6.50
N THR A 236 -6.93 1.61 7.36
CA THR A 236 -6.16 2.78 7.78
C THR A 236 -4.86 2.35 8.47
N CYS A 237 -4.92 1.42 9.44
CA CYS A 237 -3.73 0.84 10.06
C CYS A 237 -2.80 0.16 9.03
N GLY A 238 -3.35 -0.56 8.05
CA GLY A 238 -2.60 -1.19 6.98
C GLY A 238 -1.89 -0.20 6.06
N SER A 239 -2.53 0.93 5.74
CA SER A 239 -1.93 2.01 4.96
C SER A 239 -0.73 2.64 5.70
N ALA A 240 -0.89 2.90 7.01
CA ALA A 240 0.18 3.39 7.88
C ALA A 240 1.34 2.39 7.96
N ALA A 241 1.01 1.10 8.13
CA ALA A 241 1.98 0.01 8.15
C ALA A 241 2.80 -0.07 6.86
N GLY A 242 2.16 0.18 5.69
CA GLY A 242 2.83 0.19 4.39
C GLY A 242 3.89 1.29 4.28
N ILE A 243 3.58 2.51 4.73
CA ILE A 243 4.56 3.62 4.81
C ILE A 243 5.67 3.31 5.81
N ALA A 244 5.31 2.81 7.00
CA ALA A 244 6.29 2.40 8.00
C ALA A 244 7.24 1.32 7.47
N ALA A 245 6.74 0.36 6.67
CA ALA A 245 7.58 -0.66 6.03
C ALA A 245 8.45 -0.09 4.89
N ALA A 246 7.98 0.95 4.19
CA ALA A 246 8.72 1.57 3.09
C ALA A 246 9.86 2.47 3.56
N PHE A 247 9.63 3.26 4.60
CA PHE A 247 10.55 4.31 5.09
C PHE A 247 11.15 4.03 6.47
N ARG A 248 10.76 2.93 7.13
CA ARG A 248 11.17 2.60 8.52
C ARG A 248 10.81 3.66 9.56
N ALA A 249 9.81 4.49 9.25
CA ALA A 249 9.35 5.57 10.10
C ALA A 249 7.96 5.23 10.66
N PRO A 250 7.84 4.64 11.86
CA PRO A 250 6.55 4.25 12.41
C PRO A 250 5.64 5.47 12.65
N VAL A 251 6.18 6.52 13.28
CA VAL A 251 5.45 7.78 13.53
C VAL A 251 5.07 8.46 12.21
N GLY A 252 6.00 8.51 11.24
CA GLY A 252 5.73 9.07 9.91
C GLY A 252 4.61 8.33 9.17
N GLY A 253 4.52 7.00 9.33
CA GLY A 253 3.41 6.21 8.78
C GLY A 253 2.05 6.54 9.40
N VAL A 254 2.01 6.78 10.72
CA VAL A 254 0.78 7.19 11.41
C VAL A 254 0.36 8.60 10.98
N LEU A 255 1.31 9.54 10.93
CA LEU A 255 1.05 10.92 10.47
C LEU A 255 0.57 10.95 9.01
N PHE A 256 1.17 10.15 8.14
CA PHE A 256 0.69 10.01 6.77
C PHE A 256 -0.75 9.48 6.71
N ALA A 257 -1.10 8.46 7.50
CA ALA A 257 -2.46 7.95 7.51
C ALA A 257 -3.46 8.97 8.09
N LEU A 258 -3.02 9.80 9.03
CA LEU A 258 -3.78 10.91 9.62
C LEU A 258 -4.03 12.04 8.61
N GLU A 259 -2.98 12.50 7.92
CA GLU A 259 -3.02 13.69 7.06
C GLU A 259 -3.56 13.38 5.67
N GLU A 260 -3.12 12.27 5.07
CA GLU A 260 -3.36 12.00 3.65
C GLU A 260 -4.47 10.98 3.39
N MET A 261 -4.73 10.06 4.31
CA MET A 261 -5.62 8.91 4.07
C MET A 261 -6.98 9.04 4.74
N ALA A 262 -7.04 9.56 5.96
CA ALA A 262 -8.26 9.60 6.75
C ALA A 262 -8.92 10.98 6.73
N SER A 263 -10.18 11.04 6.30
CA SER A 263 -11.02 12.25 6.43
C SER A 263 -11.53 12.49 7.85
N TRP A 264 -11.60 11.44 8.67
CA TRP A 264 -12.09 11.53 10.04
C TRP A 264 -11.34 10.54 10.95
N TRP A 265 -10.95 10.98 12.15
CA TRP A 265 -10.04 10.26 13.02
C TRP A 265 -10.54 10.11 14.46
N ARG A 266 -10.29 8.93 15.05
CA ARG A 266 -10.60 8.62 16.46
C ARG A 266 -9.31 8.43 17.25
N SER A 267 -9.28 8.88 18.51
CA SER A 267 -8.11 8.68 19.39
C SER A 267 -7.73 7.20 19.57
N ALA A 268 -8.73 6.29 19.62
CA ALA A 268 -8.47 4.85 19.70
C ALA A 268 -7.89 4.24 18.39
N LEU A 269 -8.10 4.89 17.24
CA LEU A 269 -7.46 4.49 15.98
C LEU A 269 -5.98 4.87 15.98
N LEU A 270 -5.61 6.01 16.58
CA LEU A 270 -4.22 6.45 16.74
C LEU A 270 -3.36 5.39 17.39
N TRP A 271 -3.79 4.90 18.56
CA TRP A 271 -3.03 3.90 19.30
C TRP A 271 -2.90 2.57 18.56
N ARG A 272 -3.95 2.16 17.82
CA ARG A 272 -3.92 0.95 16.99
C ARG A 272 -2.96 1.11 15.80
N ALA A 273 -3.01 2.24 15.10
CA ALA A 273 -2.12 2.53 13.98
C ALA A 273 -0.66 2.62 14.45
N PHE A 274 -0.41 3.31 15.56
CA PHE A 274 0.92 3.39 16.17
C PHE A 274 1.45 2.01 16.55
N PHE A 275 0.64 1.18 17.21
CA PHE A 275 1.04 -0.18 17.54
C PHE A 275 1.33 -1.03 16.29
N THR A 276 0.48 -1.00 15.27
CA THR A 276 0.73 -1.73 14.01
C THR A 276 2.04 -1.29 13.36
N THR A 277 2.30 0.02 13.26
CA THR A 277 3.55 0.54 12.68
C THR A 277 4.78 0.25 13.53
N ALA A 278 4.67 0.24 14.86
CA ALA A 278 5.74 -0.16 15.77
C ALA A 278 6.10 -1.65 15.59
N VAL A 279 5.09 -2.52 15.47
CA VAL A 279 5.29 -3.94 15.14
C VAL A 279 6.02 -4.09 13.81
N VAL A 280 5.66 -3.31 12.78
CA VAL A 280 6.38 -3.30 11.50
C VAL A 280 7.85 -2.94 11.70
N ALA A 281 8.15 -1.88 12.46
CA ALA A 281 9.52 -1.44 12.68
C ALA A 281 10.36 -2.51 13.39
N ILE A 282 9.82 -3.14 14.44
CA ILE A 282 10.51 -4.19 15.21
C ILE A 282 10.78 -5.42 14.34
N ILE A 283 9.76 -5.94 13.65
CA ILE A 283 9.92 -7.15 12.82
C ILE A 283 10.86 -6.87 11.65
N LEU A 284 10.71 -5.73 10.98
CA LEU A 284 11.58 -5.36 9.87
C LEU A 284 13.04 -5.23 10.35
N ARG A 285 13.29 -4.56 11.49
CA ARG A 285 14.63 -4.46 12.11
C ARG A 285 15.22 -5.84 12.38
N ALA A 286 14.46 -6.74 13.01
CA ALA A 286 14.89 -8.10 13.29
C ALA A 286 15.22 -8.90 12.01
N LEU A 287 14.38 -8.80 10.97
CA LEU A 287 14.62 -9.46 9.69
C LEU A 287 15.88 -8.93 8.98
N ILE A 288 16.13 -7.62 9.08
CA ILE A 288 17.33 -7.00 8.51
C ILE A 288 18.58 -7.46 9.27
N ASP A 289 18.55 -7.50 10.60
CA ASP A 289 19.68 -7.98 11.41
C ASP A 289 20.01 -9.45 11.10
N VAL A 290 18.99 -10.28 10.85
CA VAL A 290 19.22 -11.65 10.34
C VAL A 290 19.89 -11.64 8.98
N CYS A 291 19.54 -10.74 8.07
CA CYS A 291 20.20 -10.67 6.77
C CYS A 291 21.62 -10.10 6.80
N LEU A 292 21.92 -9.21 7.73
CA LEU A 292 23.27 -8.70 7.98
C LEU A 292 24.24 -9.81 8.42
N SER A 293 23.74 -10.98 8.84
CA SER A 293 24.56 -12.19 9.08
C SER A 293 25.13 -12.85 7.81
N GLY A 294 24.94 -12.25 6.63
CA GLY A 294 25.54 -12.68 5.36
C GLY A 294 24.77 -13.77 4.60
N LYS A 295 23.57 -14.15 5.07
CA LYS A 295 22.77 -15.24 4.47
C LYS A 295 21.77 -14.79 3.40
N CYS A 296 21.64 -13.49 3.13
CA CYS A 296 20.58 -12.93 2.28
C CYS A 296 21.04 -12.40 0.90
N GLY A 297 22.14 -12.92 0.36
CA GLY A 297 22.66 -12.50 -0.95
C GLY A 297 23.30 -11.11 -0.91
N LEU A 298 23.01 -10.25 -1.89
CA LEU A 298 23.56 -8.88 -1.95
C LEU A 298 22.88 -7.91 -0.97
N PHE A 299 21.92 -8.38 -0.18
CA PHE A 299 21.19 -7.60 0.80
C PHE A 299 22.12 -7.07 1.89
N GLY A 300 22.20 -5.75 2.06
CA GLY A 300 23.05 -5.11 3.06
C GLY A 300 24.24 -4.32 2.52
N LYS A 301 24.52 -4.34 1.21
CA LYS A 301 25.52 -3.45 0.57
C LYS A 301 24.95 -2.11 0.06
N GLY A 302 23.81 -1.69 0.63
CA GLY A 302 23.11 -0.44 0.29
C GLY A 302 21.92 -0.65 -0.64
N GLY A 303 20.72 -0.20 -0.24
CA GLY A 303 19.53 -0.34 -1.09
C GLY A 303 18.19 -0.03 -0.43
N LEU A 304 18.11 -0.11 0.90
CA LEU A 304 17.01 0.50 1.62
C LEU A 304 17.25 2.01 1.63
N ILE A 305 16.18 2.81 1.53
CA ILE A 305 16.22 4.26 1.80
C ILE A 305 16.54 4.40 3.30
N MET A 306 17.77 4.08 3.65
CA MET A 306 18.34 4.21 4.95
C MET A 306 19.09 5.52 4.88
N PHE A 307 18.38 6.60 5.21
CA PHE A 307 19.06 7.82 5.59
C PHE A 307 19.69 7.56 6.96
N ASP A 308 20.86 6.92 6.95
CA ASP A 308 21.64 6.69 8.16
C ASP A 308 22.39 7.99 8.46
N VAL A 309 21.67 8.94 9.06
CA VAL A 309 22.21 10.24 9.47
C VAL A 309 22.97 10.05 10.80
N TYR A 310 24.04 9.24 10.78
CA TYR A 310 24.81 8.96 11.99
C TYR A 310 26.24 9.52 11.99
N SER A 311 26.67 10.26 10.96
CA SER A 311 28.10 10.57 10.82
C SER A 311 28.47 12.03 10.55
N ALA A 312 27.54 12.98 10.69
CA ALA A 312 27.89 14.41 10.67
C ALA A 312 27.12 15.20 11.72
N ASN A 313 27.84 15.75 12.71
CA ASN A 313 27.31 16.78 13.61
C ASN A 313 27.14 18.08 12.82
N VAL A 314 26.08 18.17 12.01
CA VAL A 314 25.72 19.40 11.31
C VAL A 314 25.08 20.36 12.32
N SER A 315 25.83 21.38 12.73
CA SER A 315 25.30 22.47 13.55
C SER A 315 24.60 23.49 12.66
N TYR A 316 23.29 23.68 12.87
CA TYR A 316 22.52 24.71 12.18
C TYR A 316 22.57 26.02 12.95
N HIS A 317 22.80 27.12 12.25
CA HIS A 317 22.75 28.47 12.79
C HIS A 317 21.50 29.21 12.29
N LEU A 318 21.10 30.29 12.99
CA LEU A 318 19.96 31.10 12.58
C LEU A 318 20.12 31.70 11.18
N ALA A 319 21.36 31.89 10.72
CA ALA A 319 21.70 32.35 9.39
C ALA A 319 21.37 31.33 8.28
N ASP A 320 21.18 30.05 8.62
CA ASP A 320 20.82 29.00 7.65
C ASP A 320 19.30 28.95 7.41
N VAL A 321 18.50 29.63 8.24
CA VAL A 321 17.04 29.66 8.13
C VAL A 321 16.56 30.32 6.82
N PRO A 322 17.06 31.51 6.41
CA PRO A 322 16.63 32.11 5.14
C PRO A 322 16.94 31.24 3.91
N PRO A 323 18.13 30.63 3.75
CA PRO A 323 18.38 29.65 2.69
C PRO A 323 17.42 28.45 2.70
N VAL A 324 17.12 27.88 3.88
CA VAL A 324 16.17 26.75 4.01
C VAL A 324 14.75 27.17 3.62
N LEU A 325 14.31 28.37 3.99
CA LEU A 325 13.03 28.93 3.57
C LEU A 325 12.99 29.16 2.05
N ALA A 326 14.06 29.71 1.48
CA ALA A 326 14.17 29.91 0.03
C ALA A 326 14.10 28.59 -0.74
N LEU A 327 14.77 27.54 -0.25
CA LEU A 327 14.66 26.18 -0.79
C LEU A 327 13.23 25.64 -0.71
N GLY A 328 12.51 25.90 0.39
CA GLY A 328 11.10 25.55 0.54
C GLY A 328 10.20 26.24 -0.49
N VAL A 329 10.41 27.55 -0.73
CA VAL A 329 9.66 28.31 -1.75
C VAL A 329 9.95 27.79 -3.16
N ILE A 330 11.24 27.59 -3.50
CA ILE A 330 11.65 27.06 -4.81
C ILE A 330 11.07 25.65 -5.01
N GLY A 331 11.14 24.80 -3.99
CA GLY A 331 10.56 23.46 -4.00
C GLY A 331 9.04 23.49 -4.22
N GLY A 332 8.33 24.41 -3.57
CA GLY A 332 6.89 24.61 -3.77
C GLY A 332 6.53 25.03 -5.20
N ILE A 333 7.29 25.96 -5.78
CA ILE A 333 7.09 26.42 -7.17
C ILE A 333 7.36 25.29 -8.16
N LEU A 334 8.50 24.60 -8.01
CA LEU A 334 8.86 23.48 -8.88
C LEU A 334 7.88 22.31 -8.74
N GLY A 335 7.40 22.03 -7.53
CA GLY A 335 6.38 21.01 -7.27
C GLY A 335 5.04 21.33 -7.92
N SER A 336 4.60 22.59 -7.83
CA SER A 336 3.40 23.07 -8.52
C SER A 336 3.54 22.97 -10.05
N PHE A 337 4.69 23.36 -10.58
CA PHE A 337 4.99 23.24 -12.01
C PHE A 337 5.03 21.78 -12.48
N TYR A 338 5.63 20.89 -11.69
CA TYR A 338 5.62 19.45 -11.95
C TYR A 338 4.19 18.89 -12.00
N ASN A 339 3.34 19.24 -11.03
CA ASN A 339 1.94 18.82 -11.01
C ASN A 339 1.17 19.34 -12.23
N PHE A 340 1.41 20.59 -12.64
CA PHE A 340 0.82 21.17 -13.84
C PHE A 340 1.19 20.36 -15.09
N LEU A 341 2.48 20.06 -15.28
CA LEU A 341 2.95 19.23 -16.39
C LEU A 341 2.39 17.81 -16.32
N LEU A 342 2.38 17.19 -15.14
CA LEU A 342 1.86 15.85 -14.92
C LEU A 342 0.38 15.75 -15.35
N VAL A 343 -0.45 16.73 -15.00
CA VAL A 343 -1.86 16.77 -15.42
C VAL A 343 -1.98 16.84 -16.95
N LYS A 344 -1.12 17.62 -17.63
CA LYS A 344 -1.12 17.69 -19.10
C LYS A 344 -0.70 16.36 -19.73
N VAL A 345 0.35 15.73 -19.20
CA VAL A 345 0.80 14.40 -19.65
C VAL A 345 -0.28 13.34 -19.44
N LEU A 346 -0.96 13.34 -18.29
CA LEU A 346 -2.04 12.41 -17.99
C LEU A 346 -3.24 12.58 -18.94
N LYS A 347 -3.56 13.81 -19.34
CA LYS A 347 -4.60 14.06 -20.37
C LYS A 347 -4.24 13.44 -21.72
N VAL A 348 -2.98 13.58 -22.14
CA VAL A 348 -2.48 12.93 -23.37
C VAL A 348 -2.47 11.41 -23.22
N TYR A 349 -2.03 10.91 -22.06
CA TYR A 349 -2.03 9.49 -21.76
C TYR A 349 -3.44 8.88 -21.81
N ASN A 350 -4.46 9.58 -21.32
CA ASN A 350 -5.85 9.11 -21.37
C ASN A 350 -6.33 8.86 -22.81
N LEU A 351 -5.96 9.71 -23.77
CA LEU A 351 -6.28 9.50 -25.19
C LEU A 351 -5.62 8.23 -25.74
N VAL A 352 -4.44 7.86 -25.25
CA VAL A 352 -3.76 6.62 -25.66
C VAL A 352 -4.32 5.41 -24.90
N ASN A 353 -4.73 5.61 -23.65
CA ASN A 353 -5.33 4.59 -22.80
C ASN A 353 -6.65 4.07 -23.38
N GLU A 354 -7.42 4.93 -24.04
CA GLU A 354 -8.67 4.59 -24.75
C GLU A 354 -8.45 3.73 -26.00
N LYS A 355 -7.29 3.84 -26.66
CA LYS A 355 -6.98 3.04 -27.87
C LYS A 355 -6.73 1.55 -27.59
N GLY A 356 -6.64 1.17 -26.32
CA GLY A 356 -6.59 -0.21 -25.88
C GLY A 356 -5.28 -0.63 -25.22
N THR A 357 -5.27 -1.87 -24.72
CA THR A 357 -4.22 -2.41 -23.85
C THR A 357 -2.85 -2.49 -24.52
N PHE A 358 -2.81 -2.77 -25.82
CA PHE A 358 -1.57 -2.86 -26.59
C PHE A 358 -0.75 -1.56 -26.52
N TYR A 359 -1.40 -0.40 -26.70
CA TYR A 359 -0.74 0.90 -26.66
C TYR A 359 -0.17 1.24 -25.27
N LYS A 360 -0.79 0.75 -24.19
CA LYS A 360 -0.29 0.94 -22.82
C LYS A 360 1.04 0.20 -22.63
N ILE A 361 1.10 -1.05 -23.09
CA ILE A 361 2.30 -1.88 -23.00
C ILE A 361 3.39 -1.29 -23.90
N PHE A 362 3.03 -0.87 -25.12
CA PHE A 362 3.96 -0.23 -26.05
C PHE A 362 4.61 1.02 -25.45
N ILE A 363 3.83 1.93 -24.86
CA ILE A 363 4.36 3.11 -24.17
C ILE A 363 5.32 2.71 -23.05
N ALA A 364 4.96 1.74 -22.21
CA ALA A 364 5.83 1.29 -21.12
C ALA A 364 7.17 0.76 -21.64
N CYS A 365 7.15 -0.01 -22.73
CA CYS A 365 8.37 -0.50 -23.40
C CYS A 365 9.20 0.64 -23.99
N THR A 366 8.58 1.61 -24.66
CA THR A 366 9.29 2.77 -25.22
C THR A 366 9.96 3.59 -24.12
N ILE A 367 9.26 3.83 -23.00
CA ILE A 367 9.83 4.53 -21.83
C ILE A 367 11.01 3.74 -21.27
N SER A 368 10.89 2.41 -21.12
CA SER A 368 11.98 1.55 -20.62
C SER A 368 13.24 1.60 -21.48
N ILE A 369 13.09 1.63 -22.82
CA ILE A 369 14.22 1.76 -23.74
C ILE A 369 14.84 3.15 -23.60
N PHE A 370 14.01 4.19 -23.61
CA PHE A 370 14.45 5.57 -23.48
C PHE A 370 15.21 5.82 -22.17
N THR A 371 14.68 5.35 -21.03
CA THR A 371 15.36 5.46 -19.73
C THR A 371 16.66 4.66 -19.71
N SER A 372 16.71 3.49 -20.36
CA SER A 372 17.95 2.70 -20.45
C SER A 372 19.02 3.42 -21.27
N CYS A 373 18.65 4.07 -22.39
CA CYS A 373 19.57 4.90 -23.18
C CYS A 373 20.10 6.08 -22.37
N LEU A 374 19.24 6.77 -21.60
CA LEU A 374 19.67 7.89 -20.78
C LEU A 374 20.56 7.45 -19.61
N LEU A 375 20.18 6.41 -18.87
CA LEU A 375 20.94 5.93 -17.72
C LEU A 375 22.31 5.39 -18.12
N PHE A 376 22.40 4.70 -19.26
CA PHE A 376 23.68 4.21 -19.77
C PHE A 376 24.48 5.32 -20.46
N GLY A 377 23.83 6.25 -21.16
CA GLY A 377 24.46 7.26 -22.01
C GLY A 377 24.93 8.53 -21.29
N LEU A 378 24.14 9.06 -20.35
CA LEU A 378 24.47 10.31 -19.63
C LEU A 378 25.81 10.24 -18.88
N PRO A 379 26.20 9.14 -18.22
CA PRO A 379 27.50 9.04 -17.57
C PRO A 379 28.69 9.25 -18.50
N TRP A 380 28.57 8.96 -19.81
CA TRP A 380 29.64 9.17 -20.79
C TRP A 380 29.88 10.65 -21.11
N LEU A 381 28.93 11.53 -20.80
CA LEU A 381 29.06 12.97 -21.03
C LEU A 381 29.76 13.69 -19.88
N VAL A 382 29.94 13.02 -18.74
CA VAL A 382 30.54 13.59 -17.53
C VAL A 382 32.04 13.30 -17.49
N SER A 383 32.84 14.29 -17.10
CA SER A 383 34.28 14.14 -16.91
C SER A 383 34.61 13.26 -15.70
N CYS A 384 35.64 12.42 -15.82
CA CYS A 384 36.11 11.57 -14.73
C CYS A 384 36.57 12.41 -13.53
N GLN A 385 36.19 11.99 -12.32
CA GLN A 385 36.72 12.51 -11.07
C GLN A 385 37.68 11.50 -10.45
N SER A 386 38.78 11.99 -9.89
CA SER A 386 39.73 11.17 -9.14
C SER A 386 39.09 10.68 -7.84
N CYS A 387 39.37 9.44 -7.50
CA CYS A 387 38.92 8.86 -6.24
C CYS A 387 39.51 9.60 -5.02
N PRO A 388 38.71 9.83 -3.97
CA PRO A 388 39.21 10.43 -2.73
C PRO A 388 40.27 9.52 -2.10
N SER A 389 41.37 10.11 -1.65
CA SER A 389 42.54 9.41 -1.11
C SER A 389 42.31 8.70 0.22
N ASP A 390 41.26 9.06 0.95
CA ASP A 390 40.93 8.53 2.30
C ASP A 390 39.77 7.52 2.29
N ALA A 391 39.42 6.95 1.14
CA ALA A 391 38.33 5.98 1.05
C ALA A 391 38.72 4.65 1.70
N SER A 392 37.93 4.19 2.68
CA SER A 392 38.07 2.86 3.31
C SER A 392 37.68 1.70 2.40
N GLU A 393 36.96 1.99 1.31
CA GLU A 393 36.64 1.04 0.24
C GLU A 393 37.43 1.43 -1.00
N ASP A 394 38.08 0.43 -1.63
CA ASP A 394 38.70 0.61 -2.93
C ASP A 394 37.66 1.20 -3.88
N CYS A 395 37.98 2.36 -4.44
CA CYS A 395 37.17 3.01 -5.45
C CYS A 395 36.81 2.00 -6.56
N PRO A 396 35.62 2.06 -7.20
CA PRO A 396 35.26 1.16 -8.29
C PRO A 396 36.21 1.40 -9.47
N THR A 397 37.35 0.74 -9.40
CA THR A 397 38.41 0.75 -10.38
C THR A 397 38.08 -0.30 -11.41
N ILE A 398 38.67 -0.15 -12.59
CA ILE A 398 38.55 -1.14 -13.66
C ILE A 398 39.05 -2.49 -13.10
N GLY A 399 38.15 -3.38 -12.65
CA GLY A 399 38.51 -4.76 -12.30
C GLY A 399 37.85 -5.44 -11.09
N ARG A 400 37.05 -4.78 -10.23
CA ARG A 400 36.33 -5.49 -9.14
C ARG A 400 34.99 -4.84 -8.79
N SER A 401 33.91 -5.64 -8.86
CA SER A 401 32.65 -5.46 -8.13
C SER A 401 32.13 -6.80 -7.66
#